data_AF-A0A7C7LA65-F1
#
_entry.id   AF-A0A7C7LA65-F1
#
_cell.length_a   1.000
_cell.length_b   1.000
_cell.length_c   1.000
_cell.angle_alpha   90.00
_cell.angle_beta   90.00
_cell.angle_gamma   90.00
#
_symmetry.space_group_name_H-M   'P 1'
#
loop_
_entity.id
_entity.type
_entity.pdbx_description
1 polymer ?
#
loop_
_entity_poly.entity_id
_entity_poly.type
_entity_poly.pdbx_seq_one_letter_code
_entity_poly.pdbx_strand_id
1 'polypeptide(L)'
;MGISFLFAGLFAYVVIQDWDTNALHYPFSETHIIYGDKEIKTVKYWDRHAPRLIREQKYENDILIKETRYQNGNKTSESHYVYGDKNIRTVKSWDQFGRFYGQSKYENGHLLYRKAWYENGQLQSEHNYEGGKRINFKTWNEDGTLIKEEKYENGVLIKE
;
A
#
# COMPACT_ATOMS: atom_id res chain seq x y z
N MET A 1 22.75 16.99 10.17
CA MET A 1 22.28 18.36 10.46
C MET A 1 20.76 18.36 10.38
N GLY A 2 20.05 18.68 11.47
CA GLY A 2 18.58 18.77 11.48
C GLY A 2 18.11 20.22 11.35
N ILE A 3 17.04 20.46 10.61
CA ILE A 3 16.37 21.78 10.51
C ILE A 3 15.02 21.64 11.21
N SER A 4 14.71 22.56 12.12
CA SER A 4 13.44 22.59 12.88
C SER A 4 12.70 23.91 12.61
N PHE A 5 11.38 23.86 12.45
CA PHE A 5 10.52 25.05 12.35
C PHE A 5 9.45 25.01 13.44
N LEU A 6 9.20 26.16 14.08
CA LEU A 6 8.23 26.35 15.15
C LEU A 6 7.06 27.20 14.67
N PHE A 7 5.84 26.67 14.71
CA PHE A 7 4.60 27.45 14.70
C PHE A 7 3.72 26.95 15.85
N ALA A 8 2.99 27.86 16.52
CA ALA A 8 2.24 27.58 17.74
C ALA A 8 1.49 26.23 17.73
N GLY A 9 1.95 25.27 18.55
CA GLY A 9 1.32 23.94 18.72
C GLY A 9 1.72 22.85 17.72
N LEU A 10 2.57 23.15 16.72
CA LEU A 10 3.06 22.20 15.73
C LEU A 10 4.60 22.21 15.73
N PHE A 11 5.20 21.04 15.98
CA PHE A 11 6.64 20.85 15.88
C PHE A 11 6.93 19.96 14.68
N ALA A 12 7.73 20.44 13.74
CA ALA A 12 8.22 19.65 12.62
C ALA A 12 9.75 19.68 12.61
N TYR A 13 10.37 18.51 12.52
CA TYR A 13 11.80 18.38 12.32
C TYR A 13 12.11 17.29 11.30
N VAL A 14 13.21 17.47 10.59
CA VAL A 14 13.71 16.52 9.61
C VAL A 14 15.05 15.98 10.11
N VAL A 15 15.15 14.65 10.16
CA VAL A 15 16.40 13.94 10.39
C VAL A 15 16.82 13.32 9.07
N ILE A 16 18.00 13.71 8.59
CA ILE A 16 18.63 13.07 7.43
C ILE A 16 19.76 12.22 8.00
N GLN A 17 19.68 10.90 7.80
CA GLN A 17 20.77 9.99 8.11
C GLN A 17 21.37 9.50 6.79
N ASP A 18 22.53 10.04 6.45
CA ASP A 18 23.35 9.56 5.35
C ASP A 18 24.52 8.74 5.90
N TRP A 19 24.64 7.54 5.35
CA TRP A 19 25.81 6.66 5.30
C TRP A 19 26.09 5.80 6.57
N ASP A 20 25.99 4.48 6.33
CA ASP A 20 26.80 3.39 6.90
C ASP A 20 26.47 2.70 8.24
N THR A 21 25.23 2.75 8.76
CA THR A 21 24.93 2.01 10.03
C THR A 21 23.66 1.16 10.08
N ASN A 22 22.79 1.16 9.06
CA ASN A 22 21.62 0.28 9.04
C ASN A 22 21.85 -0.95 8.14
N ALA A 23 21.63 -2.14 8.69
CA ALA A 23 21.86 -3.46 8.09
C ALA A 23 21.07 -3.77 6.78
N LEU A 24 20.43 -2.78 6.18
CA LEU A 24 19.55 -2.90 4.99
C LEU A 24 19.99 -2.06 3.77
N HIS A 25 21.19 -1.48 3.74
CA HIS A 25 21.86 -0.99 2.50
C HIS A 25 21.21 0.19 1.71
N TYR A 26 20.21 0.91 2.22
CA TYR A 26 19.59 2.06 1.52
C TYR A 26 19.75 3.39 2.27
N PRO A 27 20.12 4.50 1.60
CA PRO A 27 20.01 5.85 2.16
C PRO A 27 18.56 6.19 2.53
N PHE A 28 18.34 6.90 3.62
CA PHE A 28 16.99 7.29 4.05
C PHE A 28 16.92 8.67 4.71
N SER A 29 15.73 9.26 4.68
CA SER A 29 15.39 10.46 5.45
C SER A 29 14.12 10.23 6.26
N GLU A 30 14.05 10.85 7.43
CA GLU A 30 12.91 10.79 8.32
C GLU A 30 12.40 12.21 8.61
N THR A 31 11.08 12.36 8.58
CA THR A 31 10.41 13.62 8.91
C THR A 31 9.37 13.35 9.99
N HIS A 32 9.41 14.11 11.06
CA HIS A 32 8.53 13.97 12.20
C HIS A 32 7.66 15.22 12.30
N ILE A 33 6.35 15.02 12.41
CA ILE A 33 5.36 16.07 12.60
C ILE A 33 4.59 15.73 13.88
N ILE A 34 4.74 16.55 14.91
CA ILE A 34 4.12 16.36 16.21
C ILE A 34 3.02 17.40 16.40
N TYR A 35 1.82 16.93 16.73
CA TYR A 35 0.64 17.73 17.05
C TYR A 35 -0.06 17.15 18.28
N GLY A 36 0.04 17.83 19.42
CA GLY A 36 -0.41 17.27 20.71
C GLY A 36 0.30 15.95 21.03
N ASP A 37 -0.48 14.91 21.36
CA ASP A 37 0.02 13.56 21.67
C ASP A 37 0.23 12.68 20.41
N LYS A 38 0.06 13.25 19.22
CA LYS A 38 0.18 12.54 17.94
C LYS A 38 1.49 12.90 17.26
N GLU A 39 2.24 11.87 16.88
CA GLU A 39 3.42 11.96 16.04
C GLU A 39 3.15 11.27 14.69
N ILE A 40 3.36 11.99 13.60
CA ILE A 40 3.42 11.44 12.25
C ILE A 40 4.88 11.42 11.80
N LYS A 41 5.43 10.21 11.64
CA LYS A 41 6.78 9.99 11.11
C LYS A 41 6.70 9.51 9.66
N THR A 42 7.41 10.16 8.76
CA THR A 42 7.54 9.74 7.35
C THR A 42 9.00 9.36 7.07
N VAL A 43 9.24 8.12 6.67
CA VAL A 43 10.55 7.60 6.30
C VAL A 43 10.60 7.38 4.80
N LYS A 44 11.58 7.98 4.11
CA LYS A 44 11.81 7.82 2.67
C LYS A 44 13.11 7.09 2.44
N TYR A 45 13.07 6.05 1.62
CA TYR A 45 14.23 5.24 1.25
C TYR A 45 14.57 5.48 -0.22
N TRP A 46 15.86 5.67 -0.49
CA TRP A 46 16.38 5.97 -1.82
C TRP A 46 17.25 4.84 -2.35
N ASP A 47 17.33 4.72 -3.67
CA ASP A 47 18.29 3.85 -4.34
C ASP A 47 19.72 4.35 -4.04
N ARG A 48 20.64 3.42 -3.79
CA ARG A 48 22.04 3.74 -3.45
C ARG A 48 22.88 4.15 -4.67
N HIS A 49 22.45 3.77 -5.86
CA HIS A 49 23.16 3.98 -7.12
C HIS A 49 22.54 5.10 -7.96
N ALA A 50 21.35 5.57 -7.60
CA ALA A 50 20.67 6.68 -8.26
C ALA A 50 19.80 7.45 -7.26
N PRO A 51 19.60 8.77 -7.41
CA PRO A 51 18.76 9.56 -6.52
C PRO A 51 17.26 9.32 -6.81
N ARG A 52 16.81 8.07 -6.67
CA ARG A 52 15.43 7.64 -6.95
C ARG A 52 14.79 7.11 -5.67
N LEU A 53 13.61 7.62 -5.34
CA LEU A 53 12.82 7.12 -4.24
C LEU A 53 12.37 5.69 -4.59
N ILE A 54 12.55 4.75 -3.66
CA ILE A 54 12.14 3.34 -3.83
C ILE A 54 11.02 2.95 -2.86
N ARG A 55 10.94 3.63 -1.71
CA ARG A 55 9.93 3.36 -0.69
C ARG A 55 9.67 4.59 0.18
N GLU A 56 8.42 4.80 0.53
CA GLU A 56 7.99 5.77 1.55
C GLU A 56 7.13 5.03 2.58
N GLN A 57 7.41 5.21 3.87
CA GLN A 57 6.64 4.65 4.97
C GLN A 57 6.13 5.79 5.86
N LYS A 58 4.87 5.70 6.29
CA LYS A 58 4.30 6.64 7.26
C LYS A 58 3.84 5.90 8.49
N TYR A 59 4.18 6.46 9.63
CA TYR A 59 3.88 5.96 10.94
C TYR A 59 3.05 6.98 11.70
N GLU A 60 2.11 6.51 12.49
CA GLU A 60 1.40 7.28 13.50
C GLU A 60 1.73 6.69 14.86
N ASN A 61 2.40 7.45 15.73
CA ASN A 61 2.86 6.96 17.04
C ASN A 61 3.61 5.62 16.92
N ASP A 62 4.60 5.57 16.03
CA ASP A 62 5.40 4.39 15.65
C ASP A 62 4.65 3.20 15.02
N ILE A 63 3.35 3.33 14.75
CA ILE A 63 2.56 2.31 14.05
C ILE A 63 2.55 2.60 12.55
N LEU A 64 3.03 1.67 11.72
CA LEU A 64 3.07 1.83 10.25
C LEU A 64 1.66 1.88 9.65
N ILE A 65 1.17 3.07 9.28
CA ILE A 65 -0.17 3.27 8.70
C ILE A 65 -0.20 3.27 7.17
N LYS A 66 0.95 3.52 6.52
CA LYS A 66 1.04 3.56 5.06
C LYS A 66 2.42 3.18 4.55
N GLU A 67 2.47 2.43 3.45
CA GLU A 67 3.70 2.16 2.70
C GLU A 67 3.45 2.39 1.20
N THR A 68 4.28 3.19 0.55
CA THR A 68 4.30 3.37 -0.90
C THR A 68 5.60 2.81 -1.46
N ARG A 69 5.52 2.03 -2.54
CA ARG A 69 6.71 1.51 -3.24
C ARG A 69 6.81 2.13 -4.62
N TYR A 70 8.04 2.30 -5.05
CA TYR A 70 8.39 2.91 -6.32
C TYR A 70 9.39 2.01 -7.06
N GLN A 71 9.30 1.99 -8.38
CA GLN A 71 10.25 1.33 -9.26
C GLN A 71 10.60 2.31 -10.37
N ASN A 72 11.90 2.54 -10.58
CA ASN A 72 12.39 3.51 -11.57
C ASN A 72 11.80 4.92 -11.41
N GLY A 73 11.47 5.32 -10.17
CA GLY A 73 10.84 6.61 -9.86
C GLY A 73 9.32 6.63 -9.95
N ASN A 74 8.69 5.60 -10.51
CA ASN A 74 7.24 5.50 -10.65
C ASN A 74 6.63 4.72 -9.48
N LYS A 75 5.52 5.22 -8.93
CA LYS A 75 4.75 4.52 -7.88
C LYS A 75 4.18 3.22 -8.44
N THR A 76 4.48 2.10 -7.79
CA THR A 76 4.01 0.76 -8.21
C THR A 76 2.97 0.19 -7.25
N SER A 77 3.03 0.55 -5.97
CA SER A 77 2.04 0.13 -5.00
C SER A 77 1.91 1.07 -3.82
N GLU A 78 0.77 1.01 -3.15
CA GLU A 78 0.44 1.77 -1.95
C GLU A 78 -0.41 0.91 -1.04
N SER A 79 0.11 0.63 0.14
CA SER A 79 -0.55 -0.12 1.20
C SER A 79 -0.99 0.84 2.30
N HIS A 80 -2.22 0.70 2.76
CA HIS A 80 -2.74 1.36 3.97
C HIS A 80 -3.04 0.29 5.02
N TYR A 81 -2.71 0.59 6.26
CA TYR A 81 -2.81 -0.33 7.38
C TYR A 81 -3.71 0.27 8.46
N VAL A 82 -4.60 -0.55 9.00
CA VAL A 82 -5.43 -0.23 10.17
C VAL A 82 -5.24 -1.38 11.15
N TYR A 83 -4.85 -1.06 12.38
CA TYR A 83 -4.65 -2.03 13.46
C TYR A 83 -5.74 -1.88 14.52
N GLY A 84 -6.00 -2.96 15.25
CA GLY A 84 -7.04 -3.04 16.27
C GLY A 84 -7.43 -4.51 16.46
N ASP A 85 -8.71 -4.77 16.74
CA ASP A 85 -9.25 -6.14 16.84
C ASP A 85 -8.97 -6.98 15.57
N LYS A 86 -8.89 -6.31 14.43
CA LYS A 86 -8.55 -6.87 13.13
C LYS A 86 -7.51 -5.98 12.44
N ASN A 87 -6.43 -6.59 11.99
CA ASN A 87 -5.39 -5.92 11.21
C ASN A 87 -5.79 -5.91 9.74
N ILE A 88 -6.17 -4.75 9.22
CA ILE A 88 -6.57 -4.57 7.83
C ILE A 88 -5.42 -3.97 7.03
N ARG A 89 -5.11 -4.59 5.88
CA ARG A 89 -4.20 -4.01 4.89
C ARG A 89 -4.92 -3.86 3.55
N THR A 90 -4.97 -2.65 3.02
CA THR A 90 -5.48 -2.39 1.66
C THR A 90 -4.33 -1.97 0.77
N VAL A 91 -4.10 -2.73 -0.30
CA VAL A 91 -3.04 -2.48 -1.28
C VAL A 91 -3.68 -2.02 -2.58
N LYS A 92 -3.19 -0.92 -3.14
CA LYS A 92 -3.45 -0.48 -4.50
C LYS A 92 -2.18 -0.67 -5.33
N SER A 93 -2.32 -0.98 -6.61
CA SER A 93 -1.22 -1.26 -7.53
C SER A 93 -1.35 -0.47 -8.82
N TRP A 94 -0.21 0.02 -9.30
CA TRP A 94 -0.08 0.79 -10.53
C TRP A 94 0.98 0.16 -11.43
N ASP A 95 0.77 0.22 -12.74
CA ASP A 95 1.71 -0.34 -13.71
C ASP A 95 2.91 0.60 -13.94
N GLN A 96 3.81 0.22 -14.85
CA GLN A 96 5.01 1.00 -15.16
C GLN A 96 4.72 2.41 -15.69
N PHE A 97 3.50 2.65 -16.21
CA PHE A 97 3.03 3.93 -16.74
C PHE A 97 2.21 4.71 -15.71
N GLY A 98 2.09 4.22 -14.47
CA GLY A 98 1.33 4.86 -13.41
C GLY A 98 -0.18 4.68 -13.55
N ARG A 99 -0.65 3.71 -14.34
CA ARG A 99 -2.08 3.40 -14.48
C ARG A 99 -2.50 2.43 -13.39
N PHE A 100 -3.60 2.76 -12.71
CA PHE A 100 -4.16 1.90 -11.67
C PHE A 100 -4.74 0.64 -12.31
N TYR A 101 -4.32 -0.54 -11.85
CA TYR A 101 -4.79 -1.82 -12.40
C TYR A 101 -5.27 -2.80 -11.34
N GLY A 102 -5.11 -2.50 -10.05
CA GLY A 102 -5.38 -3.51 -9.03
C GLY A 102 -5.53 -2.98 -7.62
N GLN A 103 -6.32 -3.73 -6.84
CA GLN A 103 -6.53 -3.51 -5.43
C GLN A 103 -6.68 -4.86 -4.73
N SER A 104 -6.18 -4.98 -3.51
CA SER A 104 -6.38 -6.15 -2.66
C SER A 104 -6.61 -5.70 -1.23
N LYS A 105 -7.49 -6.39 -0.52
CA LYS A 105 -7.73 -6.18 0.90
C LYS A 105 -7.41 -7.45 1.66
N TYR A 106 -6.71 -7.30 2.78
CA TYR A 106 -6.32 -8.38 3.68
C TYR A 106 -6.87 -8.08 5.07
N GLU A 107 -7.27 -9.12 5.79
CA GLU A 107 -7.63 -9.10 7.21
C GLU A 107 -6.78 -10.13 7.94
N ASN A 108 -6.05 -9.70 8.98
CA ASN A 108 -5.13 -10.54 9.75
C ASN A 108 -4.14 -11.34 8.88
N GLY A 109 -3.70 -10.73 7.77
CA GLY A 109 -2.80 -11.36 6.79
C GLY A 109 -3.49 -12.23 5.73
N HIS A 110 -4.77 -12.58 5.90
CA HIS A 110 -5.53 -13.36 4.93
C HIS A 110 -6.16 -12.47 3.87
N LEU A 111 -6.03 -12.85 2.59
CA LEU A 111 -6.68 -12.14 1.49
C LEU A 111 -8.21 -12.23 1.65
N LEU A 112 -8.87 -11.08 1.62
CA LEU A 112 -10.33 -10.92 1.72
C LEU A 112 -10.92 -10.79 0.32
N TYR A 113 -10.35 -9.89 -0.48
CA TYR A 113 -10.68 -9.77 -1.89
C TYR A 113 -9.50 -9.21 -2.70
N ARG A 114 -9.53 -9.48 -4.01
CA ARG A 114 -8.69 -8.83 -5.02
C ARG A 114 -9.55 -8.41 -6.20
N LYS A 115 -9.28 -7.22 -6.70
CA LYS A 115 -9.91 -6.67 -7.91
C LYS A 115 -8.83 -6.25 -8.91
N ALA A 116 -9.12 -6.42 -10.19
CA ALA A 116 -8.31 -5.92 -11.30
C ALA A 116 -9.17 -5.05 -12.21
N TRP A 117 -8.56 -4.06 -12.86
CA TRP A 117 -9.25 -3.12 -13.74
C TRP A 117 -8.57 -3.07 -15.11
N TYR A 118 -9.38 -2.86 -16.14
CA TYR A 118 -8.92 -2.50 -17.46
C TYR A 118 -8.35 -1.09 -17.47
N GLU A 119 -7.61 -0.76 -18.54
CA GLU A 119 -6.98 0.55 -18.71
C GLU A 119 -8.00 1.70 -18.77
N ASN A 120 -9.23 1.42 -19.21
CA ASN A 120 -10.35 2.36 -19.23
C ASN A 120 -10.99 2.59 -17.84
N GLY A 121 -10.46 1.96 -16.78
CA GLY A 121 -10.94 2.09 -15.41
C GLY A 121 -12.16 1.22 -15.07
N GLN A 122 -12.62 0.37 -15.99
CA GLN A 122 -13.69 -0.58 -15.71
C GLN A 122 -13.16 -1.85 -15.03
N LEU A 123 -14.00 -2.50 -14.23
CA LEU A 123 -13.61 -3.68 -13.46
C LEU A 123 -13.40 -4.86 -14.41
N GLN A 124 -12.21 -5.46 -14.39
CA GLN A 124 -11.88 -6.64 -15.20
C GLN A 124 -12.21 -7.92 -14.45
N SER A 125 -11.83 -7.99 -13.18
CA SER A 125 -12.09 -9.17 -12.35
C SER A 125 -12.24 -8.85 -10.87
N GLU A 126 -12.95 -9.71 -10.17
CA GLU A 126 -13.16 -9.64 -8.73
C GLU A 126 -13.10 -11.05 -8.16
N HIS A 127 -12.28 -11.22 -7.13
CA HIS A 127 -12.10 -12.46 -6.38
C HIS A 127 -12.41 -12.17 -4.92
N ASN A 128 -13.29 -12.96 -4.30
CA ASN A 128 -13.58 -12.88 -2.86
C ASN A 128 -13.18 -14.19 -2.18
N TYR A 129 -12.74 -14.07 -0.94
CA TYR A 129 -12.19 -15.16 -0.15
C TYR A 129 -12.74 -15.14 1.27
N GLU A 130 -12.89 -16.33 1.85
CA GLU A 130 -13.25 -16.54 3.25
C GLU A 130 -12.39 -17.69 3.80
N GLY A 131 -11.75 -17.48 4.96
CA GLY A 131 -10.82 -18.46 5.54
C GLY A 131 -9.67 -18.86 4.60
N GLY A 132 -9.26 -17.95 3.70
CA GLY A 132 -8.24 -18.21 2.68
C GLY A 132 -8.71 -19.01 1.46
N LYS A 133 -9.98 -19.42 1.41
CA LYS A 133 -10.58 -20.12 0.27
C LYS A 133 -11.37 -19.15 -0.59
N ARG A 134 -11.27 -19.27 -1.91
CA ARG A 134 -12.08 -18.48 -2.84
C ARG A 134 -13.55 -18.88 -2.69
N ILE A 135 -14.45 -17.90 -2.59
CA ILE A 135 -15.91 -18.09 -2.47
C ILE A 135 -16.67 -17.57 -3.69
N ASN A 136 -16.11 -16.57 -4.37
CA ASN A 136 -16.75 -15.94 -5.53
C ASN A 136 -15.69 -15.38 -6.48
N PHE A 137 -15.92 -15.54 -7.77
CA PHE A 137 -15.09 -15.00 -8.84
C PHE A 137 -15.98 -14.45 -9.94
N LYS A 138 -15.69 -13.23 -10.38
CA LYS A 138 -16.40 -12.57 -11.48
C LYS A 138 -15.42 -11.94 -12.44
N THR A 139 -15.75 -11.97 -13.73
CA THR A 139 -15.03 -11.24 -14.78
C THR A 139 -15.98 -10.49 -15.67
N TRP A 140 -15.57 -9.32 -16.12
CA TRP A 140 -16.32 -8.49 -17.05
C TRP A 140 -15.46 -8.20 -18.27
N ASN A 141 -16.10 -7.81 -19.37
CA ASN A 141 -15.41 -7.29 -20.56
C ASN A 141 -15.05 -5.80 -20.37
N GLU A 142 -14.38 -5.21 -21.35
CA GLU A 142 -14.00 -3.79 -21.33
C GLU A 142 -15.19 -2.82 -21.35
N ASP A 143 -16.40 -3.29 -21.68
CA ASP A 143 -17.64 -2.49 -21.63
C ASP A 143 -18.38 -2.64 -20.28
N GLY A 144 -17.85 -3.46 -19.36
CA GLY A 144 -18.40 -3.64 -18.02
C GLY A 144 -19.54 -4.66 -18.00
N THR A 145 -19.70 -5.42 -19.06
CA THR A 145 -20.64 -6.55 -19.16
C THR A 145 -20.02 -7.77 -18.48
N LEU A 146 -20.75 -8.38 -17.55
CA LEU A 146 -20.32 -9.59 -16.86
C LEU A 146 -20.19 -10.75 -17.87
N ILE A 147 -18.99 -11.30 -18.00
CA ILE A 147 -18.71 -12.46 -18.86
C ILE A 147 -18.88 -13.76 -18.08
N LYS A 148 -18.52 -13.79 -16.80
CA LYS A 148 -18.44 -15.02 -16.00
C LYS A 148 -18.63 -14.75 -14.51
N GLU A 149 -19.36 -15.62 -13.83
CA GLU A 149 -19.53 -15.62 -12.38
C GLU A 149 -19.46 -17.05 -11.84
N GLU A 150 -18.41 -17.33 -11.08
CA GLU A 150 -18.23 -18.62 -10.41
C GLU A 150 -18.43 -18.48 -8.90
N LYS A 151 -19.21 -19.39 -8.31
CA LYS A 151 -19.36 -19.51 -6.85
C LYS A 151 -18.71 -20.79 -6.35
N TYR A 152 -18.07 -20.68 -5.20
CA TYR A 152 -17.30 -21.75 -4.60
C TYR A 152 -17.76 -22.00 -3.16
N GLU A 153 -17.89 -23.26 -2.79
CA GLU A 153 -18.10 -23.69 -1.42
C GLU A 153 -16.94 -24.59 -0.99
N ASN A 154 -16.26 -24.24 0.10
CA ASN A 154 -15.09 -24.96 0.60
C ASN A 154 -13.95 -25.16 -0.42
N GLY A 155 -13.89 -24.33 -1.46
CA GLY A 155 -12.90 -24.41 -2.55
C GLY A 155 -13.38 -25.20 -3.78
N VAL A 156 -14.61 -25.73 -3.75
CA VAL A 156 -15.22 -26.48 -4.86
C VAL A 156 -16.20 -25.59 -5.61
N LEU A 157 -16.13 -25.58 -6.95
CA LEU A 157 -17.06 -24.84 -7.80
C LEU A 157 -18.47 -25.43 -7.67
N ILE A 158 -19.45 -24.61 -7.30
CA ILE A 158 -20.86 -25.01 -7.15
C ILE A 158 -21.79 -24.33 -8.16
N LYS A 159 -21.33 -23.26 -8.83
CA LYS A 159 -22.09 -22.54 -9.86
C LYS A 159 -21.14 -21.78 -10.78
N GLU A 160 -21.46 -21.75 -12.07
CA GLU A 160 -20.86 -20.94 -13.14
C GLU A 160 -21.95 -20.15 -13.90
#